data_AF-A0A0D6LPA1-F1
#
_entry.id   AF-A0A0D6LPA1-F1
#
_cell.length_a   1.000
_cell.length_b   1.000
_cell.length_c   1.000
_cell.angle_alpha   90.00
_cell.angle_beta   90.00
_cell.angle_gamma   90.00
#
_symmetry.space_group_name_H-M   'P 1'
#
loop_
_entity.id
_entity.type
_entity.pdbx_description
1 polymer ?
#
loop_
_entity_poly.entity_id
_entity_poly.type
_entity_poly.pdbx_seq_one_letter_code
_entity_poly.pdbx_strand_id
1 'polypeptide(L)'
;MLLFPVFGFDLPRSFNYGGIGSVIGHEITHGFDNSGKDFDENGNMRRWLSEEWQKSFEERATCFVEQYNNTPVLHYTGKKALKTNLTNNGTYTLKENIADYGGVQLALKAWRNRQSIYGSEPRFDAMQDFSNEQAFFIGYATLT
;
A
#
# COMPACT_ATOMS: atom_id res chain seq x y z
N MET A 1 -5.48 15.08 -3.34
CA MET A 1 -5.41 13.65 -3.71
C MET A 1 -6.65 13.12 -4.44
N LEU A 2 -7.79 13.83 -4.53
CA LEU A 2 -8.99 13.33 -5.23
C LEU A 2 -9.04 13.70 -6.73
N LEU A 3 -7.91 13.58 -7.42
CA LEU A 3 -7.77 13.93 -8.83
C LEU A 3 -7.15 12.75 -9.58
N PHE A 4 -7.34 12.71 -10.90
CA PHE A 4 -6.67 11.74 -11.76
C PHE A 4 -5.14 11.87 -11.62
N PRO A 5 -4.38 10.76 -11.56
CA PRO A 5 -4.81 9.36 -11.69
C PRO A 5 -5.26 8.70 -10.38
N VAL A 6 -5.12 9.35 -9.23
CA VAL A 6 -5.42 8.75 -7.91
C VAL A 6 -6.91 8.41 -7.76
N PHE A 7 -7.79 9.25 -8.31
CA PHE A 7 -9.23 9.04 -8.32
C PHE A 7 -9.88 9.65 -9.56
N GLY A 8 -10.94 9.01 -10.07
CA GLY A 8 -11.80 9.58 -11.09
C GLY A 8 -13.18 8.90 -11.12
N PHE A 9 -14.23 9.69 -11.35
CA PHE A 9 -15.60 9.16 -11.43
C PHE A 9 -15.80 8.21 -12.62
N ASP A 10 -15.11 8.47 -13.72
CA ASP A 10 -15.17 7.66 -14.94
C ASP A 10 -14.17 6.50 -14.93
N LEU A 11 -13.37 6.35 -13.87
CA LEU A 11 -12.42 5.24 -13.74
C LEU A 11 -13.12 3.98 -13.23
N PRO A 12 -12.62 2.78 -13.61
CA PRO A 12 -13.10 1.53 -13.04
C PRO A 12 -12.94 1.56 -11.53
N ARG A 13 -13.89 1.01 -10.78
CA ARG A 13 -13.72 1.03 -9.32
C ARG A 13 -12.51 0.22 -8.91
N SER A 14 -12.21 -0.91 -9.55
CA SER A 14 -10.96 -1.64 -9.30
C SER A 14 -9.72 -0.73 -9.37
N PHE A 15 -9.65 0.16 -10.37
CA PHE A 15 -8.61 1.16 -10.50
C PHE A 15 -8.64 2.17 -9.34
N ASN A 16 -9.81 2.72 -8.99
CA ASN A 16 -9.96 3.64 -7.85
C ASN A 16 -9.61 2.99 -6.50
N TYR A 17 -9.96 1.72 -6.29
CA TYR A 17 -9.54 0.96 -5.10
C TYR A 17 -8.02 0.78 -5.08
N GLY A 18 -7.40 0.51 -6.24
CA GLY A 18 -5.94 0.46 -6.37
C GLY A 18 -5.27 1.81 -6.07
N GLY A 19 -5.83 2.90 -6.57
CA GLY A 19 -5.37 4.28 -6.33
C GLY A 19 -5.77 4.79 -4.95
N ILE A 20 -6.82 5.63 -4.88
CA ILE A 20 -7.26 6.25 -3.63
C ILE A 20 -7.59 5.24 -2.52
N GLY A 21 -8.06 4.04 -2.85
CA GLY A 21 -8.31 3.01 -1.84
C GLY A 21 -7.04 2.57 -1.10
N SER A 22 -5.92 2.41 -1.83
CA SER A 22 -4.63 2.08 -1.20
C SER A 22 -4.07 3.24 -0.40
N VAL A 23 -4.27 4.49 -0.85
CA VAL A 23 -3.91 5.69 -0.08
C VAL A 23 -4.67 5.73 1.25
N ILE A 24 -5.99 5.53 1.22
CA ILE A 24 -6.81 5.48 2.45
C ILE A 24 -6.33 4.35 3.36
N GLY A 25 -6.05 3.17 2.81
CA GLY A 25 -5.51 2.05 3.57
C GLY A 25 -4.13 2.34 4.17
N HIS A 26 -3.27 3.06 3.46
CA HIS A 26 -1.94 3.47 3.90
C HIS A 26 -2.07 4.39 5.14
N GLU A 27 -2.90 5.43 5.06
CA GLU A 27 -3.12 6.35 6.18
C GLU A 27 -3.77 5.66 7.40
N ILE A 28 -4.66 4.70 7.18
CA ILE A 28 -5.21 3.87 8.28
C ILE A 28 -4.11 3.03 8.92
N THR A 29 -3.22 2.46 8.10
CA THR A 29 -2.13 1.60 8.57
C THR A 29 -1.10 2.38 9.38
N HIS A 30 -0.91 3.68 9.14
CA HIS A 30 -0.07 4.52 9.99
C HIS A 30 -0.48 4.53 11.46
N GLY A 31 -1.77 4.35 11.77
CA GLY A 31 -2.23 4.18 13.15
C GLY A 31 -1.68 2.93 13.86
N PHE A 32 -1.07 2.00 13.11
CA PHE A 32 -0.60 0.70 13.60
C PHE A 32 0.83 0.36 13.15
N ASP A 33 1.56 1.34 12.58
CA ASP A 33 2.96 1.15 12.17
C ASP A 33 3.92 1.13 13.38
N ASN A 34 5.23 1.13 13.12
CA ASN A 34 6.25 1.02 14.17
C ASN A 34 6.25 2.20 15.17
N SER A 35 5.57 3.29 14.84
CA SER A 35 5.34 4.45 15.71
C SER A 35 3.88 4.58 16.14
N GLY A 36 2.94 4.37 15.22
CA GLY A 36 1.50 4.53 15.47
C GLY A 36 0.96 3.57 16.52
N LYS A 37 1.50 2.34 16.59
CA LYS A 37 1.12 1.33 17.59
C LYS A 37 1.25 1.79 19.04
N ASP A 38 2.04 2.84 19.31
CA ASP A 38 2.28 3.36 20.66
C ASP A 38 1.26 4.44 21.07
N PHE A 39 0.32 4.79 20.18
CA PHE A 39 -0.76 5.74 20.43
C PHE A 39 -2.11 5.02 20.51
N ASP A 40 -2.91 5.38 21.51
CA ASP A 40 -4.26 4.84 21.69
C ASP A 40 -5.31 5.51 20.80
N GLU A 41 -6.56 5.09 20.93
CA GLU A 41 -7.71 5.62 20.18
C GLU A 41 -7.96 7.13 20.35
N ASN A 42 -7.38 7.75 21.39
CA ASN A 42 -7.48 9.19 21.66
C ASN A 42 -6.18 9.93 21.30
N GLY A 43 -5.17 9.24 20.76
CA GLY A 43 -3.87 9.81 20.43
C GLY A 43 -2.94 9.98 21.63
N ASN A 44 -3.19 9.29 22.76
CA ASN A 44 -2.25 9.30 23.89
C ASN A 44 -1.17 8.24 23.71
N MET A 45 0.08 8.60 24.00
CA MET A 45 1.18 7.64 24.03
C MET A 45 1.03 6.70 25.22
N ARG A 46 0.60 5.46 24.98
CA ARG A 46 0.47 4.41 26.00
C ARG A 46 0.67 3.03 25.39
N ARG A 47 1.21 2.10 26.17
CA ARG A 47 1.34 0.69 25.75
C ARG A 47 0.01 -0.02 25.93
N TRP A 48 -0.83 -0.05 24.90
CA TRP A 48 -2.19 -0.65 24.94
C TRP A 48 -2.29 -2.02 24.25
N LEU A 49 -1.24 -2.44 23.53
CA LEU A 49 -1.12 -3.75 22.87
C LEU A 49 -0.33 -4.73 23.74
N SER A 50 -0.73 -6.02 23.71
CA SER A 50 -0.10 -7.08 24.52
C SER A 50 1.36 -7.31 24.15
N GLU A 51 2.13 -7.91 25.07
CA GLU A 51 3.53 -8.26 24.82
C GLU A 51 3.68 -9.25 23.65
N GLU A 52 2.78 -10.22 23.55
CA GLU A 52 2.73 -11.18 22.44
C GLU A 52 2.55 -10.49 21.08
N TRP A 53 1.66 -9.49 21.02
CA TRP A 53 1.44 -8.71 19.81
C TRP A 53 2.71 -7.95 19.42
N GLN A 54 3.38 -7.32 20.38
CA GLN A 54 4.58 -6.54 20.13
C GLN A 54 5.73 -7.39 19.61
N LYS A 55 5.94 -8.56 20.21
CA LYS A 55 6.93 -9.52 19.71
C LYS A 55 6.61 -9.95 18.28
N SER A 56 5.35 -10.30 18.01
CA SER A 56 4.92 -10.69 16.66
C SER A 56 5.06 -9.55 15.64
N PHE A 57 4.85 -8.31 16.08
CA PHE A 57 5.04 -7.12 15.26
C PHE A 57 6.51 -6.92 14.91
N GLU A 58 7.41 -6.98 15.89
CA GLU A 58 8.87 -6.80 15.69
C GLU A 58 9.45 -7.86 14.75
N GLU A 59 9.02 -9.11 14.87
CA GLU A 59 9.41 -10.20 13.96
C GLU A 59 9.02 -9.89 12.50
N ARG A 60 7.80 -9.41 12.28
CA ARG A 60 7.30 -9.05 10.93
C ARG A 60 7.93 -7.76 10.41
N ALA A 61 8.12 -6.76 11.26
CA ALA A 61 8.76 -5.50 10.92
C ALA A 61 10.21 -5.71 10.47
N THR A 62 10.92 -6.65 11.10
CA THR A 62 12.29 -7.02 10.70
C THR A 62 12.34 -7.53 9.26
N CYS A 63 11.34 -8.29 8.82
CA CYS A 63 11.25 -8.74 7.42
C CYS A 63 11.21 -7.57 6.42
N PHE A 64 10.47 -6.51 6.74
CA PHE A 64 10.46 -5.30 5.91
C PHE A 64 11.82 -4.59 5.92
N VAL A 65 12.46 -4.45 7.09
CA VAL A 65 13.80 -3.85 7.17
C VAL A 65 14.79 -4.61 6.28
N GLU A 66 14.80 -5.94 6.36
CA GLU A 66 15.67 -6.80 5.55
C GLU A 66 15.37 -6.70 4.06
N GLN A 67 14.09 -6.76 3.67
CA GLN A 67 13.66 -6.63 2.28
C GLN A 67 14.16 -5.31 1.68
N TYR A 68 13.91 -4.20 2.37
CA TYR A 68 14.23 -2.88 1.84
C TYR A 68 15.74 -2.58 1.91
N ASN A 69 16.48 -3.04 2.92
CA ASN A 69 17.94 -2.95 2.93
C ASN A 69 18.60 -3.65 1.73
N ASN A 70 17.96 -4.69 1.19
CA ASN A 70 18.43 -5.42 0.02
C ASN A 70 17.85 -4.90 -1.31
N THR A 71 17.01 -3.86 -1.27
CA THR A 71 16.40 -3.26 -2.46
C THR A 71 17.36 -2.20 -3.04
N PRO A 72 17.86 -2.37 -4.27
CA PRO A 72 18.77 -1.42 -4.88
C PRO A 72 18.03 -0.15 -5.29
N VAL A 73 18.69 1.00 -5.10
CA VAL A 73 18.22 2.26 -5.68
C VAL A 73 18.48 2.22 -7.18
N LEU A 74 17.45 2.52 -7.96
CA LEU A 74 17.49 2.55 -9.42
C LEU A 74 17.60 4.00 -9.91
N HIS A 75 18.45 4.23 -10.89
CA HIS A 75 18.50 5.48 -11.65
C HIS A 75 17.80 5.27 -13.00
N TYR A 76 16.88 6.16 -13.35
CA TYR A 76 16.12 6.05 -14.59
C TYR A 76 16.63 7.03 -15.65
N THR A 77 16.95 6.52 -16.83
CA THR A 77 17.29 7.33 -18.01
C THR A 77 16.34 6.96 -19.14
N GLY A 78 15.32 7.80 -19.34
CA GLY A 78 14.18 7.43 -20.20
C GLY A 78 13.44 6.21 -19.63
N LYS A 79 13.20 5.20 -20.46
CA LYS A 79 12.53 3.93 -20.06
C LYS A 79 13.49 2.88 -19.48
N LYS A 80 14.78 3.20 -19.30
CA LYS A 80 15.77 2.24 -18.79
C LYS A 80 16.03 2.49 -17.31
N ALA A 81 15.94 1.43 -16.51
CA ALA A 81 16.38 1.42 -15.13
C ALA A 81 17.85 0.93 -15.07
N LEU A 82 18.72 1.75 -14.48
CA LEU A 82 20.12 1.45 -14.24
C LEU A 82 20.31 1.21 -12.73
N LYS A 83 20.86 0.05 -12.39
CA LYS A 83 21.17 -0.30 -11.00
C LYS A 83 22.32 0.59 -10.50
N THR A 84 22.14 1.23 -9.35
CA THR A 84 23.22 1.95 -8.67
C THR A 84 23.94 1.04 -7.66
N ASN A 85 25.03 1.53 -7.07
CA ASN A 85 25.68 0.86 -5.94
C ASN A 85 25.03 1.20 -4.57
N LEU A 86 23.89 1.90 -4.58
CA LEU A 86 23.15 2.27 -3.38
C LEU A 86 22.00 1.30 -3.14
N THR A 87 21.66 1.06 -1.87
CA THR A 87 20.46 0.35 -1.44
C THR A 87 19.60 1.27 -0.58
N ASN A 88 18.31 0.94 -0.44
CA ASN A 88 17.43 1.68 0.46
C ASN A 88 17.86 1.46 1.92
N ASN A 89 17.47 2.39 2.80
CA ASN A 89 17.58 2.23 4.24
C ASN A 89 16.24 1.70 4.79
N GLY A 90 16.17 0.39 4.99
CA GLY A 90 14.96 -0.32 5.43
C GLY A 90 14.49 0.10 6.82
N THR A 91 15.42 0.43 7.73
CA THR A 91 15.06 0.94 9.07
C THR A 91 14.45 2.33 8.99
N TYR A 92 15.02 3.21 8.17
CA TYR A 92 14.51 4.57 7.98
C TYR A 92 13.14 4.60 7.29
N THR A 93 12.94 3.71 6.31
CA THR A 93 11.71 3.65 5.51
C THR A 93 10.63 2.74 6.11
N LEU A 94 10.90 2.07 7.24
CA LEU A 94 10.04 1.03 7.82
C LEU A 94 8.58 1.48 7.99
N LYS A 95 8.38 2.70 8.47
CA LYS A 95 7.06 3.29 8.72
C LYS A 95 6.19 3.29 7.45
N GLU A 96 6.75 3.81 6.37
CA GLU A 96 6.11 3.90 5.05
C GLU A 96 5.96 2.53 4.40
N ASN A 97 6.98 1.67 4.51
CA ASN A 97 6.95 0.31 3.94
C ASN A 97 5.82 -0.55 4.53
N ILE A 98 5.59 -0.45 5.85
CA ILE A 98 4.46 -1.11 6.53
C ILE A 98 3.14 -0.53 6.04
N ALA A 99 3.04 0.80 5.92
CA ALA A 99 1.84 1.49 5.49
C ALA A 99 1.47 1.17 4.03
N ASP A 100 2.43 1.15 3.11
CA ASP A 100 2.22 0.78 1.71
C ASP A 100 1.72 -0.66 1.58
N TYR A 101 2.36 -1.60 2.27
CA TYR A 101 1.94 -3.00 2.27
C TYR A 101 0.55 -3.17 2.87
N GLY A 102 0.29 -2.57 4.05
CA GLY A 102 -1.01 -2.64 4.69
C GLY A 102 -2.10 -2.00 3.83
N GLY A 103 -1.80 -0.84 3.24
CA GLY A 103 -2.73 -0.07 2.42
C GLY A 103 -3.20 -0.82 1.19
N VAL A 104 -2.28 -1.37 0.40
CA VAL A 104 -2.66 -2.15 -0.79
C VAL A 104 -3.42 -3.42 -0.44
N GLN A 105 -3.09 -4.09 0.67
CA GLN A 105 -3.80 -5.29 1.13
C GLN A 105 -5.23 -4.96 1.60
N LEU A 106 -5.40 -3.91 2.39
CA LEU A 106 -6.70 -3.43 2.86
C LEU A 106 -7.59 -3.02 1.68
N ALA A 107 -7.03 -2.28 0.73
CA ALA A 107 -7.75 -1.84 -0.47
C ALA A 107 -8.18 -3.01 -1.35
N LEU A 108 -7.29 -3.99 -1.59
CA LEU A 108 -7.61 -5.19 -2.36
C LEU A 108 -8.70 -6.01 -1.69
N LYS A 109 -8.62 -6.18 -0.36
CA LYS A 109 -9.67 -6.86 0.42
C LYS A 109 -10.99 -6.12 0.33
N ALA A 110 -11.00 -4.80 0.46
CA ALA A 110 -12.20 -3.98 0.36
C ALA A 110 -12.86 -4.10 -1.02
N TRP A 111 -12.07 -4.07 -2.09
CA TRP A 111 -12.56 -4.26 -3.46
C TRP A 111 -13.14 -5.65 -3.70
N ARG A 112 -12.44 -6.72 -3.27
CA ARG A 112 -12.94 -8.10 -3.36
C ARG A 112 -14.24 -8.30 -2.57
N ASN A 113 -14.32 -7.74 -1.36
CA ASN A 113 -15.54 -7.77 -0.55
C ASN A 113 -16.71 -7.06 -1.26
N ARG A 114 -16.44 -5.91 -1.89
CA ARG A 114 -17.45 -5.20 -2.68
C ARG A 114 -17.97 -6.07 -3.82
N GLN A 115 -17.10 -6.73 -4.56
CA GLN A 115 -17.51 -7.63 -5.65
C GLN A 115 -18.35 -8.80 -5.16
N SER A 116 -18.05 -9.33 -3.97
CA SER A 116 -18.87 -10.38 -3.34
C SER A 116 -20.30 -9.91 -3.04
N ILE A 117 -20.46 -8.64 -2.62
CA ILE A 117 -21.76 -8.07 -2.25
C ILE A 117 -22.58 -7.60 -3.47
N TYR A 118 -21.93 -6.97 -4.44
CA TYR A 118 -22.60 -6.27 -5.54
C TYR A 118 -22.38 -6.91 -6.92
N GLY A 119 -21.64 -8.02 -6.99
CA GLY A 119 -21.24 -8.66 -8.24
C GLY A 119 -19.96 -8.07 -8.85
N SER A 120 -19.43 -8.79 -9.84
CA SER A 120 -18.27 -8.36 -10.61
C SER A 120 -18.60 -7.14 -11.46
N GLU A 121 -17.62 -6.25 -11.61
CA GLU A 121 -17.76 -5.05 -12.43
C GLU A 121 -17.44 -5.37 -13.89
N PRO A 122 -18.12 -4.71 -14.86
CA PRO A 122 -17.72 -4.84 -16.25
C PRO A 122 -16.28 -4.35 -16.44
N ARG A 123 -15.57 -5.00 -17.38
CA ARG A 123 -14.27 -4.49 -17.81
C ARG A 123 -14.44 -3.14 -18.48
N PHE A 124 -13.45 -2.27 -18.27
CA PHE A 124 -13.45 -0.92 -18.80
C PHE A 124 -12.93 -0.89 -20.23
N ASP A 125 -13.57 -0.11 -21.08
CA ASP A 125 -13.27 -0.08 -22.51
C ASP A 125 -11.82 0.33 -22.81
N ALA A 126 -11.25 1.28 -22.06
CA ALA A 126 -9.86 1.67 -22.23
C ALA A 126 -8.84 0.66 -21.64
N MET A 127 -9.30 -0.41 -20.99
CA MET A 127 -8.45 -1.41 -20.32
C MET A 127 -8.93 -2.85 -20.58
N GLN A 128 -9.53 -3.13 -21.75
CA GLN A 128 -10.08 -4.45 -22.07
C GLN A 128 -9.02 -5.57 -22.08
N ASP A 129 -7.75 -5.23 -22.29
CA ASP A 129 -6.62 -6.15 -22.27
C ASP A 129 -6.25 -6.61 -20.84
N PHE A 130 -6.80 -5.98 -19.81
CA PHE A 130 -6.51 -6.27 -18.40
C PHE A 130 -7.75 -6.81 -17.68
N SER A 131 -7.54 -7.74 -16.76
CA SER A 131 -8.56 -8.11 -15.77
C SER A 131 -8.81 -6.95 -14.80
N ASN A 132 -9.95 -6.96 -14.11
CA ASN A 132 -10.22 -5.92 -13.10
C ASN A 132 -9.17 -5.93 -11.97
N GLU A 133 -8.63 -7.10 -11.62
CA GLU A 133 -7.56 -7.21 -10.62
C GLU A 133 -6.22 -6.68 -11.14
N GLN A 134 -5.90 -6.89 -12.42
CA GLN A 134 -4.75 -6.24 -13.05
C GLN A 134 -4.94 -4.72 -13.09
N ALA A 135 -6.14 -4.24 -13.41
CA ALA A 135 -6.47 -2.81 -13.38
C ALA A 135 -6.34 -2.21 -11.97
N PHE A 136 -6.63 -2.98 -10.91
CA PHE A 136 -6.35 -2.58 -9.53
C PHE A 136 -4.85 -2.34 -9.31
N PHE A 137 -3.98 -3.29 -9.68
CA PHE A 137 -2.54 -3.12 -9.48
C PHE A 137 -1.93 -2.07 -10.40
N ILE A 138 -2.49 -1.85 -11.59
CA ILE A 138 -2.12 -0.72 -12.45
C ILE A 138 -2.48 0.59 -11.75
N GLY A 139 -3.69 0.72 -11.21
CA GLY A 139 -4.11 1.89 -10.45
C GLY A 139 -3.17 2.19 -9.28
N TYR A 140 -2.82 1.16 -8.49
CA TYR A 140 -1.84 1.29 -7.41
C TYR A 140 -0.47 1.78 -7.91
N ALA A 141 0.03 1.24 -9.02
CA ALA A 141 1.31 1.63 -9.58
C ALA A 141 1.35 3.06 -10.17
N THR A 142 0.20 3.73 -10.34
CA THR A 142 0.16 5.14 -10.78
C THR A 142 0.32 6.17 -9.67
N LEU A 143 0.45 5.74 -8.40
CA LEU A 143 0.60 6.62 -7.22
C LEU A 143 2.00 7.26 -7.08
N THR A 144 2.80 7.27 -8.15
CA THR A 144 4.22 7.70 -8.17
C THR A 144 4.42 9.07 -8.80
#